data_AF-A0A9D6NGT3-F1
#
_entry.id   AF-A0A9D6NGT3-F1
#
_cell.length_a   1.000
_cell.length_b   1.000
_cell.length_c   1.000
_cell.angle_alpha   90.00
_cell.angle_beta   90.00
_cell.angle_gamma   90.00
#
_symmetry.space_group_name_H-M   'P 1'
#
loop_
_entity.id
_entity.type
_entity.pdbx_description
1 polymer ?
#
loop_
_entity_poly.entity_id
_entity_poly.type
_entity_poly.pdbx_seq_one_letter_code
_entity_poly.pdbx_strand_id
1 'polypeptide(L)'
;MAADGIPSPMDRLEQKLIEAVRQEFRRLRREVDFALPDQVLDQLRCGSTRRGTFFSCKKNCQEPTFNPHHHVLRKFLQSPSKSRADLYFLLSAVYSVLNRADPDIEDHHEREFHAKILEELLNGKSAGRWTEAE
;
A
#
# COMPACT_ATOMS: atom_id res chain seq x y z
N MET A 1 -30.74 -17.10 7.07
CA MET A 1 -29.73 -17.79 7.89
C MET A 1 -28.40 -17.60 7.18
N ALA A 2 -27.57 -16.70 7.69
CA ALA A 2 -26.31 -16.33 7.06
C ALA A 2 -25.34 -17.51 7.15
N ALA A 3 -24.77 -17.92 6.02
CA ALA A 3 -23.67 -18.88 5.99
C ALA A 3 -22.50 -18.29 6.79
N ASP A 4 -21.95 -19.08 7.72
CA ASP A 4 -20.78 -18.75 8.51
C ASP A 4 -19.59 -18.36 7.60
N GLY A 5 -19.47 -17.05 7.35
CA GLY A 5 -18.36 -16.20 7.81
C GLY A 5 -16.92 -16.57 7.48
N ILE A 6 -16.62 -17.59 6.67
CA ILE A 6 -15.23 -17.88 6.30
C ILE A 6 -14.80 -16.92 5.19
N PRO A 7 -13.84 -16.01 5.44
CA PRO A 7 -13.33 -15.12 4.40
C PRO A 7 -12.73 -15.94 3.26
N SER A 8 -13.08 -15.56 2.03
CA SER A 8 -12.60 -16.24 0.84
C SER A 8 -11.07 -16.18 0.77
N PRO A 9 -10.42 -17.10 0.02
CA PRO A 9 -8.97 -17.05 -0.16
C PRO A 9 -8.49 -15.69 -0.67
N MET A 10 -9.29 -14.99 -1.49
CA MET A 10 -8.97 -13.64 -1.97
C MET A 10 -9.02 -12.62 -0.85
N ASP A 11 -10.06 -12.64 -0.01
CA ASP A 11 -10.21 -11.71 1.11
C ASP A 11 -9.02 -11.80 2.08
N ARG A 12 -8.49 -13.00 2.29
CA ARG A 12 -7.29 -13.21 3.11
C ARG A 12 -6.03 -12.60 2.48
N LEU A 13 -5.88 -12.69 1.16
CA LEU A 13 -4.75 -12.08 0.44
C LEU A 13 -4.84 -10.56 0.47
N GLU A 14 -6.04 -10.01 0.32
CA GLU A 14 -6.31 -8.57 0.44
C GLU A 14 -5.98 -8.05 1.84
N GLN A 15 -6.40 -8.75 2.89
CA GLN A 15 -6.06 -8.40 4.27
C GLN A 15 -4.56 -8.42 4.52
N LYS A 16 -3.85 -9.45 4.01
CA LYS A 16 -2.38 -9.52 4.10
C LYS A 16 -1.71 -8.33 3.43
N LEU A 17 -2.18 -7.95 2.24
CA LEU A 17 -1.67 -6.76 1.53
C LEU A 17 -1.85 -5.49 2.36
N ILE A 18 -3.06 -5.25 2.87
CA ILE A 18 -3.34 -4.06 3.67
C ILE A 18 -2.39 -3.99 4.87
N GLU A 19 -2.25 -5.10 5.58
CA GLU A 19 -1.40 -5.15 6.77
C GLU A 19 0.06 -4.87 6.43
N ALA A 20 0.57 -5.43 5.35
CA ALA A 20 1.93 -5.16 4.93
C ALA A 20 2.17 -3.73 4.47
N VAL A 21 1.21 -3.13 3.77
CA VAL A 21 1.29 -1.72 3.38
C VAL A 21 1.36 -0.85 4.63
N ARG A 22 0.52 -1.13 5.64
CA ARG A 22 0.56 -0.42 6.93
C ARG A 22 1.91 -0.58 7.63
N GLN A 23 2.40 -1.81 7.72
CA GLN A 23 3.67 -2.11 8.38
C GLN A 23 4.85 -1.42 7.69
N GLU A 24 4.92 -1.48 6.36
CA GLU A 24 6.02 -0.84 5.64
C GLU A 24 5.95 0.68 5.68
N PHE A 25 4.77 1.30 5.58
CA PHE A 25 4.66 2.76 5.78
C PHE A 25 5.13 3.15 7.19
N ARG A 26 4.68 2.43 8.23
CA ARG A 26 5.12 2.68 9.62
C ARG A 26 6.61 2.48 9.80
N ARG A 27 7.20 1.45 9.18
CA ARG A 27 8.65 1.22 9.20
C ARG A 27 9.39 2.37 8.54
N LEU A 28 9.01 2.74 7.32
CA LEU A 28 9.65 3.83 6.57
C LEU A 28 9.56 5.16 7.32
N ARG A 29 8.44 5.47 7.99
CA ARG A 29 8.29 6.69 8.83
C ARG A 29 9.26 6.75 10.01
N ARG A 30 9.77 5.61 10.50
CA ARG A 30 10.78 5.60 11.56
C ARG A 30 12.18 5.96 11.05
N GLU A 31 12.37 5.86 9.73
CA GLU A 31 13.66 6.08 9.08
C GLU A 31 13.73 7.43 8.37
N VAL A 32 12.59 7.94 7.87
CA VAL A 32 12.48 9.21 7.16
C VAL A 32 11.20 9.91 7.60
N ASP A 33 11.30 11.22 7.84
CA ASP A 33 10.16 12.03 8.25
C ASP A 33 9.34 12.44 7.03
N PHE A 34 8.28 11.68 6.76
CA PHE A 34 7.29 12.06 5.74
C PHE A 34 5.90 12.14 6.36
N ALA A 35 5.10 13.09 5.85
CA ALA A 35 3.74 13.33 6.30
C ALA A 35 2.83 12.17 5.88
N LEU A 36 2.32 11.41 6.87
CA LEU A 36 1.27 10.41 6.67
C LEU A 36 0.55 10.14 7.99
N PRO A 37 -0.69 10.62 8.19
CA PRO A 37 -1.42 10.37 9.42
C PRO A 37 -1.74 8.88 9.60
N ASP A 38 -1.58 8.35 10.82
CA ASP A 38 -1.91 6.94 11.11
C ASP A 38 -3.39 6.61 10.85
N GLN A 39 -4.28 7.59 10.97
CA GLN A 39 -5.68 7.46 10.62
C GLN A 39 -5.88 7.00 9.16
N VAL A 40 -5.03 7.45 8.23
CA VAL A 40 -5.08 7.02 6.83
C VAL A 40 -4.72 5.54 6.72
N LEU A 41 -3.67 5.13 7.42
CA LEU A 41 -3.22 3.73 7.45
C LEU A 41 -4.29 2.82 8.05
N ASP A 42 -4.91 3.22 9.15
CA ASP A 42 -5.94 2.44 9.83
C ASP A 42 -7.24 2.32 9.02
N GLN A 43 -7.51 3.27 8.12
CA GLN A 43 -8.66 3.23 7.21
C GLN A 43 -8.40 2.50 5.89
N LEU A 44 -7.14 2.10 5.61
CA LEU A 44 -6.80 1.36 4.39
C LEU A 44 -7.65 0.11 4.24
N ARG A 45 -8.24 -0.06 3.06
CA ARG A 45 -9.10 -1.20 2.73
C ARG A 45 -9.00 -1.59 1.26
N CYS A 46 -9.50 -2.77 0.93
CA CYS A 46 -9.79 -3.16 -0.45
C CYS A 46 -11.28 -2.95 -0.74
N GLY A 47 -11.61 -2.52 -1.96
CA GLY A 47 -12.99 -2.30 -2.36
C GLY A 47 -13.13 -1.76 -3.78
N SER A 48 -14.38 -1.65 -4.22
CA SER A 48 -14.70 -1.12 -5.56
C SER A 48 -14.28 0.33 -5.70
N THR A 49 -13.56 0.64 -6.78
CA THR A 49 -13.21 2.01 -7.18
C THR A 49 -13.58 2.25 -8.64
N ARG A 50 -13.30 3.45 -9.18
CA ARG A 50 -13.52 3.74 -10.60
C ARG A 50 -12.70 2.80 -11.49
N ARG A 51 -13.25 2.46 -12.66
CA ARG A 51 -12.56 1.59 -13.63
C ARG A 51 -11.17 2.15 -13.97
N GLY A 52 -10.16 1.28 -13.93
CA GLY A 52 -8.76 1.66 -14.22
C GLY A 52 -8.04 2.38 -13.07
N THR A 53 -8.71 2.63 -11.94
CA THR A 53 -8.06 3.21 -10.75
C THR A 53 -7.43 2.09 -9.93
N PHE A 54 -6.12 2.20 -9.68
CA PHE A 54 -5.37 1.25 -8.84
C PHE A 54 -5.65 1.46 -7.35
N PHE A 55 -5.55 2.71 -6.91
CA PHE A 55 -5.81 3.15 -5.55
C PHE A 55 -6.60 4.45 -5.60
N SER A 56 -7.61 4.58 -4.76
CA SER A 56 -8.48 5.75 -4.69
C SER A 56 -8.46 6.33 -3.30
N CYS A 57 -8.44 7.64 -3.23
CA CYS A 57 -8.56 8.38 -1.99
C CYS A 57 -9.33 9.69 -2.25
N LYS A 58 -10.25 10.06 -1.37
CA LYS A 58 -10.96 11.34 -1.41
C LYS A 58 -10.07 12.43 -0.79
N LYS A 59 -10.49 13.69 -0.90
CA LYS A 59 -9.80 14.83 -0.26
C LYS A 59 -9.55 14.56 1.23
N ASN A 60 -8.44 15.09 1.74
CA ASN A 60 -7.97 14.90 3.13
C ASN A 60 -7.79 13.41 3.46
N CYS A 61 -7.25 12.67 2.49
CA CYS A 61 -6.99 11.24 2.58
C CYS A 61 -8.16 10.34 3.05
N GLN A 62 -9.41 10.71 2.78
CA GLN A 62 -10.56 9.92 3.20
C GLN A 62 -10.79 8.68 2.32
N GLU A 63 -11.25 7.60 2.95
CA GLU A 63 -11.59 6.32 2.28
C GLU A 63 -10.45 5.74 1.41
N PRO A 64 -9.21 5.63 1.92
CA PRO A 64 -8.08 5.09 1.18
C PRO A 64 -8.35 3.62 0.78
N THR A 65 -8.59 3.39 -0.51
CA THR A 65 -9.15 2.13 -1.01
C THR A 65 -8.32 1.59 -2.18
N PHE A 66 -7.76 0.40 -2.02
CA PHE A 66 -7.20 -0.39 -3.10
C PHE A 66 -8.29 -1.02 -3.95
N ASN A 67 -8.08 -1.05 -5.26
CA ASN A 67 -8.98 -1.74 -6.19
C ASN A 67 -8.53 -3.18 -6.44
N PRO A 68 -9.15 -4.20 -5.82
CA PRO A 68 -8.76 -5.60 -6.01
C PRO A 68 -9.02 -6.08 -7.44
N HIS A 69 -9.81 -5.36 -8.24
CA HIS A 69 -10.05 -5.69 -9.64
C HIS A 69 -9.03 -5.06 -10.60
N HIS A 70 -8.16 -4.15 -10.12
CA HIS A 70 -7.13 -3.56 -10.96
C HIS A 70 -6.09 -4.61 -11.35
N HIS A 71 -5.70 -4.64 -12.63
CA HIS A 71 -4.86 -5.71 -13.19
C HIS A 71 -3.50 -5.84 -12.49
N VAL A 72 -2.87 -4.72 -12.09
CA VAL A 72 -1.61 -4.73 -11.31
C VAL A 72 -1.82 -5.41 -9.97
N LEU A 73 -2.87 -5.05 -9.25
CA LEU A 73 -3.13 -5.61 -7.91
C LEU A 73 -3.53 -7.08 -7.98
N ARG A 74 -4.37 -7.47 -8.96
CA ARG A 74 -4.69 -8.88 -9.18
C ARG A 74 -3.44 -9.71 -9.45
N LYS A 75 -2.57 -9.26 -10.35
CA LYS A 75 -1.32 -9.95 -10.65
C LYS A 75 -0.44 -10.07 -9.41
N PHE A 76 -0.30 -8.99 -8.64
CA PHE A 76 0.46 -9.01 -7.40
C PHE A 76 -0.10 -10.02 -6.38
N LEU A 77 -1.41 -9.96 -6.10
CA LEU A 77 -2.08 -10.86 -5.15
C LEU A 77 -1.98 -12.34 -5.58
N GLN A 78 -2.12 -12.61 -6.88
CA GLN A 78 -2.06 -13.96 -7.46
C GLN A 78 -0.62 -14.46 -7.67
N SER A 79 0.39 -13.60 -7.56
CA SER A 79 1.78 -14.02 -7.76
C SER A 79 2.22 -14.97 -6.64
N PRO A 80 2.77 -16.16 -6.98
CA PRO A 80 3.29 -17.11 -6.01
C PRO A 80 4.55 -16.60 -5.32
N SER A 81 5.31 -15.71 -5.97
CA SER A 81 6.47 -15.02 -5.41
C SER A 81 6.23 -13.51 -5.47
N LYS A 82 5.88 -12.93 -4.33
CA LYS A 82 5.70 -11.48 -4.21
C LYS A 82 7.05 -10.86 -3.85
N SER A 83 7.60 -10.04 -4.74
CA SER A 83 8.87 -9.37 -4.48
C SER A 83 8.63 -8.16 -3.58
N ARG A 84 9.62 -7.82 -2.74
CA ARG A 84 9.58 -6.58 -1.97
C ARG A 84 9.61 -5.35 -2.87
N ALA A 85 10.20 -5.46 -4.06
CA ALA A 85 10.18 -4.41 -5.07
C ALA A 85 8.75 -4.09 -5.56
N ASP A 86 7.92 -5.11 -5.77
CA ASP A 86 6.51 -4.91 -6.10
C ASP A 86 5.78 -4.18 -4.96
N LEU A 87 6.01 -4.57 -3.70
CA LEU A 87 5.41 -3.89 -2.56
C LEU A 87 5.81 -2.41 -2.52
N TYR A 88 7.10 -2.09 -2.69
CA TYR A 88 7.56 -0.71 -2.76
C TYR A 88 6.98 0.08 -3.92
N PHE A 89 6.77 -0.55 -5.08
CA PHE A 89 6.03 0.07 -6.17
C PHE A 89 4.60 0.43 -5.75
N LEU A 90 3.89 -0.48 -5.05
CA LEU A 90 2.55 -0.19 -4.52
C LEU A 90 2.59 0.98 -3.52
N LEU A 91 3.57 1.01 -2.61
CA LEU A 91 3.73 2.08 -1.63
C LEU A 91 3.96 3.44 -2.29
N SER A 92 4.86 3.51 -3.28
CA SER A 92 5.11 4.71 -4.10
C SER A 92 3.83 5.21 -4.76
N ALA A 93 3.12 4.33 -5.47
CA ALA A 93 1.87 4.70 -6.14
C ALA A 93 0.79 5.19 -5.15
N VAL A 94 0.68 4.55 -3.97
CA VAL A 94 -0.24 4.98 -2.92
C VAL A 94 0.15 6.37 -2.40
N TYR A 95 1.42 6.58 -2.07
CA TYR A 95 1.86 7.83 -1.47
C TYR A 95 1.69 9.03 -2.42
N SER A 96 1.96 8.86 -3.72
CA SER A 96 1.66 9.89 -4.73
C SER A 96 0.18 10.27 -4.79
N VAL A 97 -0.72 9.30 -4.64
CA VAL A 97 -2.16 9.58 -4.60
C VAL A 97 -2.54 10.31 -3.31
N LEU A 98 -1.93 9.95 -2.18
CA LEU A 98 -2.17 10.61 -0.89
C LEU A 98 -1.66 12.06 -0.90
N ASN A 99 -0.45 12.31 -1.41
CA ASN A 99 0.11 13.66 -1.59
C ASN A 99 -0.84 14.58 -2.35
N ARG A 100 -1.44 14.08 -3.45
CA ARG A 100 -2.43 14.87 -4.20
C ARG A 100 -3.75 15.09 -3.45
N ALA A 101 -4.11 14.18 -2.54
CA ALA A 101 -5.39 14.20 -1.85
C ALA A 101 -5.37 15.03 -0.57
N ASP A 102 -4.22 15.22 0.06
CA ASP A 102 -4.05 15.87 1.36
C ASP A 102 -3.10 17.06 1.25
N PRO A 103 -3.58 18.30 1.51
CA PRO A 103 -2.75 19.49 1.43
C PRO A 103 -1.60 19.52 2.44
N ASP A 104 -1.66 18.71 3.50
CA ASP A 104 -0.60 18.65 4.52
C ASP A 104 0.60 17.81 4.06
N ILE A 105 0.43 16.99 3.02
CA ILE A 105 1.51 16.23 2.41
C ILE A 105 2.12 17.06 1.28
N GLU A 106 3.14 17.85 1.59
CA GLU A 106 3.90 18.62 0.59
C GLU A 106 4.78 17.76 -0.35
N ASP A 107 5.14 18.32 -1.53
CA ASP A 107 6.00 17.69 -2.54
C ASP A 107 7.35 17.18 -1.99
N HIS A 108 7.91 17.86 -1.00
CA HIS A 108 9.20 17.47 -0.44
C HIS A 108 9.09 16.15 0.33
N HIS A 109 7.97 15.90 1.04
CA HIS A 109 7.71 14.62 1.68
C HIS A 109 7.62 13.46 0.67
N GLU A 110 6.98 13.69 -0.48
CA GLU A 110 6.93 12.69 -1.57
C GLU A 110 8.32 12.37 -2.13
N ARG A 111 9.15 13.40 -2.33
CA ARG A 111 10.53 13.21 -2.81
C ARG A 111 11.37 12.43 -1.83
N GLU A 112 11.31 12.76 -0.54
CA GLU A 112 12.03 12.05 0.52
C GLU A 112 11.57 10.59 0.62
N PHE A 113 10.26 10.36 0.57
CA PHE A 113 9.68 9.02 0.56
C PHE A 113 10.17 8.19 -0.64
N HIS A 114 10.15 8.76 -1.84
CA HIS A 114 10.61 8.07 -3.05
C HIS A 114 12.12 7.83 -3.06
N ALA A 115 12.91 8.79 -2.59
CA ALA A 115 14.36 8.62 -2.43
C ALA A 115 14.64 7.45 -1.49
N LYS A 116 13.93 7.37 -0.36
CA LYS A 116 14.08 6.27 0.60
C LYS A 116 13.69 4.92 0.02
N ILE A 117 12.57 4.83 -0.69
CA ILE A 117 12.20 3.60 -1.41
C ILE A 117 13.31 3.18 -2.37
N LEU A 118 13.86 4.13 -3.14
CA LEU A 118 14.91 3.84 -4.10
C LEU A 118 16.20 3.35 -3.41
N GLU A 119 16.61 3.97 -2.30
CA GLU A 119 17.74 3.50 -1.49
C GLU A 119 17.53 2.07 -0.99
N GLU A 120 16.34 1.74 -0.50
CA GLU A 120 16.02 0.39 -0.02
C GLU A 120 16.03 -0.65 -1.16
N LEU A 121 15.61 -0.23 -2.36
CA LEU A 121 15.70 -1.06 -3.57
C LEU A 121 17.16 -1.33 -3.98
N LEU A 122 17.99 -0.29 -4.01
CA LEU A 122 19.38 -0.37 -4.47
C LEU A 122 20.31 -1.07 -3.47
N ASN A 123 20.08 -0.89 -2.17
CA ASN A 123 20.90 -1.49 -1.11
C ASN A 123 20.61 -2.99 -0.88
N GLY A 124 19.83 -3.64 -1.75
CA GLY A 124 19.53 -5.07 -1.65
C GLY A 124 18.64 -5.47 -0.47
N LYS A 125 18.17 -4.51 0.34
CA LYS A 125 17.12 -4.74 1.36
C LYS A 125 15.79 -5.19 0.73
N SER A 126 15.66 -5.02 -0.58
CA SER A 126 14.57 -5.47 -1.44
C SER A 126 14.70 -6.93 -1.93
N ALA A 127 15.82 -7.61 -1.70
CA ALA A 127 16.08 -8.96 -2.23
C ALA A 127 15.26 -10.09 -1.57
N GLY A 128 14.33 -9.75 -0.66
CA GLY A 128 13.48 -10.71 0.05
C GLY A 128 12.10 -10.91 -0.59
N ARG A 129 11.48 -12.06 -0.29
CA ARG A 129 10.04 -12.27 -0.51
C ARG A 129 9.27 -11.57 0.60
N TRP A 130 8.14 -10.97 0.25
CA TRP A 130 7.27 -10.32 1.24
C TRP A 130 6.48 -11.33 2.12
N THR A 131 6.58 -12.64 1.89
CA THR A 131 5.74 -13.64 2.57
C THR A 131 6.30 -14.23 3.87
N GLU A 132 7.36 -13.67 4.46
CA GLU A 132 7.78 -14.04 5.81
C GLU A 132 7.52 -12.83 6.71
N ALA A 133 6.31 -12.78 7.26
CA ALA A 133 6.15 -12.20 8.58
C ALA A 133 6.97 -13.08 9.52
N GLU A 134 8.11 -12.56 9.99
CA GLU A 134 8.69 -12.97 11.27
C GLU A 134 7.78 -12.50 12.41
#